data_AF-A0A2T2SU04-F1
#
_entry.id   AF-A0A2T2SU04-F1
#
_cell.length_a   1.000
_cell.length_b   1.000
_cell.length_c   1.000
_cell.angle_alpha   90.00
_cell.angle_beta   90.00
_cell.angle_gamma   90.00
#
_symmetry.space_group_name_H-M   'P 1'
#
loop_
_entity.id
_entity.type
_entity.pdbx_description
1 polymer ?
#
loop_
_entity_poly.entity_id
_entity_poly.type
_entity_poly.pdbx_seq_one_letter_code
_entity_poly.pdbx_strand_id
1 'polypeptide(L)'
;VGLSKIPRTVEAFARRLQVQERLTLQIRDAIDEVVDPLGTAVVIEAKHLCMMMRGAEKQNSATTTSSVSGEFDTHPTRAEFMRLIGATE
;
A
#
# COMPACT_ATOMS: atom_id res chain seq x y z
N VAL A 1 -4.48 -8.46 15.75
CA VAL A 1 -5.57 -8.04 14.83
C VAL A 1 -6.18 -9.27 14.14
N GLY A 2 -7.50 -9.31 13.94
CA GLY A 2 -8.12 -10.38 13.15
C GLY A 2 -7.91 -10.14 11.64
N LEU A 3 -7.59 -11.18 10.87
CA LEU A 3 -7.29 -11.05 9.43
C LEU A 3 -8.38 -10.31 8.64
N SER A 4 -9.64 -10.48 9.03
CA SER A 4 -10.78 -9.78 8.41
C SER A 4 -10.82 -8.26 8.65
N LYS A 5 -9.94 -7.70 9.49
CA LYS A 5 -9.89 -6.25 9.78
C LYS A 5 -8.95 -5.52 8.84
N ILE A 6 -7.88 -6.16 8.36
CA ILE A 6 -6.93 -5.58 7.40
C ILE A 6 -7.64 -5.08 6.12
N PRO A 7 -8.40 -5.91 5.38
CA PRO A 7 -9.09 -5.43 4.17
C PRO A 7 -10.15 -4.36 4.47
N ARG A 8 -10.82 -4.43 5.64
CA ARG A 8 -11.80 -3.41 6.04
C ARG A 8 -11.14 -2.05 6.31
N THR A 9 -9.95 -2.02 6.92
CA THR A 9 -9.18 -0.80 7.12
C THR A 9 -8.80 -0.18 5.77
N VAL A 10 -8.27 -0.99 4.85
CA VAL A 10 -7.94 -0.53 3.49
C VAL A 10 -9.16 0.07 2.80
N GLU A 11 -10.30 -0.62 2.84
CA GLU A 11 -11.55 -0.15 2.22
C GLU A 11 -12.07 1.16 2.84
N ALA A 12 -11.96 1.32 4.16
CA ALA A 12 -12.40 2.53 4.86
C ALA A 12 -11.61 3.79 4.43
N PHE A 13 -10.30 3.65 4.14
CA PHE A 13 -9.50 4.75 3.62
C PHE A 13 -9.67 4.95 2.11
N ALA A 14 -9.84 3.87 1.34
CA ALA A 14 -9.99 3.91 -0.11
C ALA A 14 -11.31 4.58 -0.57
N ARG A 15 -12.37 4.53 0.24
CA ARG A 15 -13.70 5.12 -0.08
C ARG A 15 -13.75 6.65 0.10
N ARG A 16 -12.66 7.34 -0.22
CA ARG A 16 -12.51 8.81 -0.11
C ARG A 16 -11.88 9.35 -1.38
N LEU A 17 -11.93 10.67 -1.56
CA LEU A 17 -11.07 11.31 -2.55
C LEU A 17 -9.62 11.19 -2.07
N GLN A 18 -8.83 10.44 -2.81
CA GLN A 18 -7.49 10.03 -2.38
C GLN A 18 -6.41 10.43 -3.36
N VAL A 19 -5.22 10.58 -2.79
CA VAL A 19 -3.92 10.57 -3.46
C VAL A 19 -3.25 9.28 -3.01
N GLN A 20 -2.74 8.47 -3.94
CA GLN A 20 -2.32 7.09 -3.64
C GLN A 20 -1.23 7.05 -2.56
N GLU A 21 -0.28 7.97 -2.61
CA GLU A 21 0.79 8.16 -1.64
C GLU A 21 0.24 8.39 -0.22
N ARG A 22 -0.80 9.22 -0.10
CA ARG A 22 -1.45 9.49 1.19
C ARG A 22 -2.23 8.28 1.68
N LEU A 23 -2.93 7.58 0.78
CA LEU A 23 -3.67 6.37 1.13
C LEU A 23 -2.73 5.31 1.72
N THR A 24 -1.59 5.09 1.09
CA THR A 24 -0.57 4.12 1.55
C THR A 24 -0.02 4.48 2.93
N LEU A 25 0.26 5.77 3.18
CA LEU A 25 0.69 6.25 4.50
C LEU A 25 -0.40 6.06 5.57
N GLN A 26 -1.64 6.46 5.28
CA GLN A 26 -2.77 6.35 6.20
C GLN A 26 -3.05 4.91 6.64
N ILE A 27 -2.94 3.95 5.71
CA ILE A 27 -3.13 2.53 6.02
C ILE A 27 -2.01 2.04 6.93
N ARG A 28 -0.74 2.38 6.65
CA ARG A 28 0.39 2.01 7.51
C ARG A 28 0.21 2.60 8.92
N ASP A 29 -0.07 3.90 9.01
CA ASP A 29 -0.25 4.59 10.29
C ASP A 29 -1.38 4.01 11.12
N ALA A 30 -2.51 3.69 10.50
CA ALA A 30 -3.62 3.06 11.20
C ALA A 30 -3.29 1.64 11.70
N ILE A 31 -2.43 0.90 11.00
CA ILE A 31 -1.96 -0.41 11.46
C ILE A 31 -0.98 -0.23 12.61
N ASP A 32 -0.02 0.68 12.48
CA ASP A 32 0.98 0.97 13.52
C ASP A 32 0.31 1.42 14.83
N GLU A 33 -0.64 2.37 14.76
CA GLU A 33 -1.33 2.91 15.93
C GLU A 33 -2.18 1.86 16.65
N VAL A 34 -2.85 0.97 15.92
CA VAL A 34 -3.81 0.01 16.51
C VAL A 34 -3.15 -1.30 16.93
N VAL A 35 -2.11 -1.74 16.21
CA VAL A 35 -1.47 -3.05 16.43
C VAL A 35 -0.20 -2.92 17.25
N ASP A 36 0.47 -1.75 17.25
CA ASP A 36 1.80 -1.54 17.81
C ASP A 36 2.80 -2.65 17.40
N PRO A 37 2.99 -2.90 16.09
CA PRO A 37 3.86 -3.97 15.62
C PRO A 37 5.33 -3.55 15.67
N LEU A 38 6.23 -4.54 15.63
CA LEU A 38 7.66 -4.28 15.45
C LEU A 38 7.97 -3.58 14.11
N GLY A 39 7.09 -3.73 13.12
CA GLY A 39 7.13 -2.97 11.89
C GLY A 39 5.93 -3.28 11.01
N THR A 40 5.62 -2.34 10.11
CA THR A 40 4.56 -2.49 9.11
C THR A 40 5.11 -2.20 7.72
N ALA A 41 4.69 -2.98 6.73
CA ALA A 41 4.93 -2.69 5.33
C ALA A 41 3.60 -2.68 4.57
N VAL A 42 3.35 -1.61 3.82
CA VAL A 42 2.19 -1.44 2.95
C VAL A 42 2.69 -1.15 1.54
N VAL A 43 2.23 -1.93 0.57
CA VAL A 43 2.44 -1.69 -0.86
C VAL A 43 1.08 -1.66 -1.53
N ILE A 44 0.85 -0.63 -2.34
CA ILE A 44 -0.36 -0.48 -3.13
C ILE A 44 0.06 -0.30 -4.58
N GLU A 45 -0.44 -1.19 -5.43
CA GLU A 45 -0.43 -1.05 -6.89
C GLU A 45 -1.84 -0.72 -7.37
N ALA A 46 -1.97 0.32 -8.19
CA ALA A 46 -3.27 0.75 -8.71
C ALA A 46 -3.14 1.31 -10.13
N LYS A 47 -4.24 1.22 -10.89
CA LYS A 47 -4.39 1.87 -12.18
C LYS A 47 -5.28 3.11 -12.05
N HIS A 48 -4.82 4.22 -12.62
CA HIS A 48 -5.50 5.50 -12.53
C HIS A 48 -6.34 5.77 -13.77
N LEU A 49 -7.66 5.60 -13.67
CA LEU A 49 -8.58 5.82 -14.82
C LEU A 49 -8.49 7.25 -15.37
N CYS A 50 -8.21 8.24 -14.52
CA CYS A 50 -7.99 9.61 -14.94
C CYS A 50 -6.80 9.77 -15.91
N MET A 51 -5.79 8.89 -15.82
CA MET A 51 -4.64 8.87 -16.73
C MET A 51 -4.82 7.94 -17.93
N MET A 52 -5.66 6.91 -17.78
CA MET A 52 -5.92 5.93 -18.85
C MET A 52 -6.98 6.43 -19.84
N MET A 53 -8.06 7.02 -19.34
CA MET A 53 -9.24 7.34 -20.17
C MET A 53 -9.20 8.75 -20.73
N ARG A 54 -8.31 9.61 -20.23
CA ARG A 54 -8.21 11.03 -20.59
C ARG A 54 -6.76 11.48 -20.50
N GLY A 55 -6.44 12.61 -21.15
CA GLY A 55 -5.11 13.23 -21.04
C GLY A 55 -4.04 12.41 -21.75
N ALA A 56 -3.06 11.89 -21.00
CA ALA A 56 -1.92 11.16 -21.56
C ALA A 56 -2.24 9.73 -22.07
N GLU A 57 -3.44 9.22 -21.78
CA GLU A 57 -4.04 7.98 -22.32
C GLU A 57 -3.13 6.73 -22.22
N LYS A 58 -2.43 6.57 -21.11
CA LYS A 58 -1.50 5.44 -20.88
C LYS A 58 -2.23 4.20 -20.37
N GLN A 59 -2.81 3.41 -21.30
CA GLN A 59 -3.64 2.24 -21.00
C GLN A 59 -3.01 1.18 -20.08
N ASN A 60 -1.69 1.01 -20.16
CA ASN A 60 -0.97 0.00 -19.40
C ASN A 60 -0.18 0.58 -18.21
N SER A 61 -0.49 1.81 -17.80
CA SER A 61 0.18 2.42 -16.65
C SER A 61 -0.44 1.91 -15.35
N ALA A 62 0.42 1.36 -14.50
CA ALA A 62 0.15 1.16 -13.08
C ALA A 62 1.08 2.06 -12.26
N THR A 63 0.63 2.44 -11.08
CA THR A 63 1.42 3.20 -10.12
C THR A 63 1.55 2.37 -8.85
N THR A 64 2.78 2.19 -8.40
CA THR A 64 3.09 1.46 -7.18
C THR A 64 3.65 2.42 -6.15
N THR A 65 3.07 2.39 -4.95
CA THR A 65 3.50 3.20 -3.80
C THR A 65 3.77 2.27 -2.63
N SER A 66 4.73 2.61 -1.78
CA SER A 66 5.06 1.86 -0.58
C SER A 66 5.23 2.77 0.63
N SER A 67 4.93 2.24 1.80
CA SER A 67 5.22 2.85 3.09
C SER A 67 5.65 1.77 4.06
N VAL A 68 6.73 2.02 4.79
CA VAL A 68 7.32 1.09 5.76
C VAL A 68 7.55 1.79 7.10
N SER A 69 7.65 0.99 8.16
CA SER A 69 8.04 1.41 9.50
C SER A 69 8.69 0.26 10.27
N GLY A 70 9.53 0.60 11.25
CA GLY A 70 10.06 -0.34 12.23
C GLY A 70 11.04 -1.33 11.61
N GLU A 71 10.89 -2.62 11.89
CA GLU A 71 11.76 -3.68 11.35
C GLU A 71 11.84 -3.71 9.81
N PHE A 72 10.84 -3.17 9.11
CA PHE A 72 10.85 -3.04 7.65
C PHE A 72 11.71 -1.87 7.12
N ASP A 73 12.24 -1.01 7.99
CA ASP A 73 13.28 -0.03 7.62
C ASP A 73 14.63 -0.72 7.38
N THR A 74 14.82 -1.92 7.92
CA THR A 74 16.03 -2.71 7.68
C THR A 74 16.03 -3.29 6.26
N HIS A 75 17.18 -3.19 5.59
CA HIS A 75 17.33 -3.65 4.21
C HIS A 75 16.99 -5.15 4.01
N PRO A 76 17.41 -6.09 4.90
CA PRO A 76 17.12 -7.51 4.71
C PRO A 76 15.62 -7.84 4.76
N THR A 77 14.92 -7.36 5.79
CA THR A 77 13.49 -7.60 5.99
C THR A 77 12.66 -6.98 4.87
N ARG A 78 13.02 -5.76 4.44
CA ARG A 78 12.36 -5.11 3.31
C ARG A 78 12.57 -5.88 2.01
N ALA A 79 13.77 -6.38 1.76
CA ALA A 79 14.08 -7.14 0.55
C ALA A 79 13.31 -8.46 0.48
N GLU A 80 13.20 -9.17 1.60
CA GLU A 80 12.39 -10.39 1.67
C GLU A 80 10.92 -10.11 1.35
N PHE A 81 10.34 -9.08 1.96
CA PHE A 81 8.95 -8.67 1.70
C PHE A 81 8.72 -8.31 0.23
N MET A 82 9.57 -7.47 -0.37
CA MET A 82 9.44 -7.07 -1.78
C MET A 82 9.56 -8.27 -2.72
N ARG A 83 10.41 -9.24 -2.39
CA ARG A 83 10.53 -10.49 -3.14
C ARG A 83 9.26 -11.35 -3.05
N LEU A 84 8.65 -11.46 -1.87
CA LEU A 84 7.42 -12.26 -1.68
C LEU A 84 6.24 -11.67 -2.46
N ILE A 85 6.06 -10.35 -2.43
CA ILE A 85 4.96 -9.71 -3.16
C ILE A 85 5.20 -9.74 -4.69
N GLY A 86 6.45 -9.61 -5.14
CA GLY A 86 6.80 -9.67 -6.56
C GLY A 86 6.86 -11.08 -7.15
N ALA A 87 6.86 -12.13 -6.31
CA ALA A 87 6.77 -13.52 -6.76
C ALA A 87 5.33 -13.96 -7.10
N THR A 88 4.34 -13.06 -6.93
CA THR A 88 2.92 -13.34 -7.11
C THR A 88 2.40 -12.90 -8.49
N GLU A 89 3.19 -13.12 -9.54
CA GLU A 89 2.80 -12.98 -10.96
C GLU A 89 2.66 -14.34 -11.64
#